data_AF-A0A1F8QI69-F1
#
_entry.id   AF-A0A1F8QI69-F1
#
_cell.length_a   1.000
_cell.length_b   1.000
_cell.length_c   1.000
_cell.angle_alpha   90.00
_cell.angle_beta   90.00
_cell.angle_gamma   90.00
#
_symmetry.space_group_name_H-M   'P 1'
#
loop_
_entity.id
_entity.type
_entity.pdbx_description
1 polymer ?
#
loop_
_entity_poly.entity_id
_entity_poly.type
_entity_poly.pdbx_seq_one_letter_code
_entity_poly.pdbx_strand_id
1 'polypeptide(L)'
;MEMNLNTDEARSEDQPRRKRGAQPGNLNALKHGSYSRRLREPGAEAYLEQEIVTLRNLVQRASQLAADPDMNLTTLLKVLDTIGSAMNRLANLLQAQKQLDKSSTDVNAVLLQAVIEVARELGIQ
;
A
#
# COMPACT_ATOMS: atom_id res chain seq x y z
N MET A 1 -23.42 45.30 44.20
CA MET A 1 -22.14 45.03 43.52
C MET A 1 -21.68 43.66 43.97
N GLU A 2 -22.19 42.63 43.30
CA GLU A 2 -21.47 41.86 42.25
C GLU A 2 -20.45 40.90 42.90
N MET A 3 -20.85 39.65 43.15
CA MET A 3 -20.84 38.46 42.27
C MET A 3 -19.47 37.76 42.20
N ASN A 4 -19.52 36.47 42.52
CA ASN A 4 -18.49 35.43 42.41
C ASN A 4 -17.76 35.46 41.05
N LEU A 5 -16.59 34.80 40.97
CA LEU A 5 -16.41 33.58 40.15
C LEU A 5 -14.95 33.12 40.18
N ASN A 6 -14.77 31.90 40.71
CA ASN A 6 -13.71 30.98 40.29
C ASN A 6 -13.58 31.03 38.77
N THR A 7 -12.38 31.32 38.27
CA THR A 7 -12.02 31.11 36.86
C THR A 7 -10.81 30.19 36.80
N ASP A 8 -11.05 28.95 37.23
CA ASP A 8 -10.31 27.78 36.80
C ASP A 8 -10.82 27.45 35.39
N GLU A 9 -10.39 28.23 34.39
CA GLU A 9 -10.84 28.08 33.01
C GLU A 9 -10.05 26.99 32.26
N ALA A 10 -10.76 25.88 32.06
CA ALA A 10 -10.88 25.15 30.81
C ALA A 10 -9.57 24.70 30.11
N ARG A 11 -8.96 23.64 30.64
CA ARG A 11 -8.21 22.70 29.79
C ARG A 11 -9.16 21.60 29.32
N SER A 12 -9.45 21.64 28.02
CA SER A 12 -10.17 20.62 27.25
C SER A 12 -9.90 19.19 27.74
N GLU A 13 -10.98 18.46 28.05
CA GLU A 13 -10.97 17.21 28.83
C GLU A 13 -10.40 15.96 28.13
N ASP A 14 -9.72 16.05 26.99
CA ASP A 14 -9.30 14.85 26.24
C ASP A 14 -7.79 14.68 26.04
N GLN A 15 -6.98 15.21 26.96
CA GLN A 15 -5.55 14.85 27.02
C GLN A 15 -5.23 14.16 28.35
N PRO A 16 -4.78 12.89 28.35
CA PRO A 16 -4.47 12.19 29.57
C PRO A 16 -3.40 12.96 30.35
N ARG A 17 -3.75 13.41 31.56
CA ARG A 17 -2.86 14.15 32.46
C ARG A 17 -1.59 13.30 32.68
N ARG A 18 -0.43 13.84 32.31
CA ARG A 18 0.86 13.15 32.45
C ARG A 18 1.07 12.72 33.90
N LYS A 19 1.47 11.46 34.12
CA LYS A 19 1.84 10.97 35.46
C LYS A 19 3.00 11.81 36.02
N ARG A 20 2.94 12.18 37.30
CA ARG A 20 4.05 12.90 37.97
C ARG A 20 5.33 12.07 37.85
N GLY A 21 6.39 12.67 37.31
CA GLY A 21 7.67 11.99 37.01
C GLY A 21 7.77 11.39 35.61
N ALA A 22 6.71 11.44 34.79
CA ALA A 22 6.81 11.06 33.39
C ALA A 22 7.75 12.02 32.65
N GLN A 23 8.73 11.45 31.96
CA GLN A 23 9.73 12.20 31.22
C GLN A 23 9.02 13.12 30.20
N PRO A 24 9.33 14.44 30.16
CA PRO A 24 8.70 15.35 29.24
C PRO A 24 8.93 14.83 27.82
N GLY A 25 7.82 14.53 27.14
CA GLY A 25 7.75 13.71 25.94
C GLY A 25 8.89 13.93 24.96
N ASN A 26 9.39 12.83 24.39
CA ASN A 26 10.45 12.73 23.40
C ASN A 26 10.46 13.88 22.37
N LEU A 27 11.10 15.00 22.73
CA LEU A 27 11.30 16.17 21.86
C LEU A 27 12.30 15.86 20.75
N ASN A 28 13.01 14.73 20.82
CA ASN A 28 13.92 14.29 19.76
C ASN A 28 13.16 13.83 18.52
N ALA A 29 11.88 13.41 18.64
CA ALA A 29 11.04 13.10 17.47
C ALA A 29 10.79 14.34 16.59
N LEU A 30 10.72 15.53 17.18
CA LEU A 30 10.59 16.80 16.44
C LEU A 30 11.88 17.22 15.74
N LYS A 31 13.04 16.82 16.28
CA LYS A 31 14.37 17.21 15.75
C LYS A 31 14.96 16.19 14.78
N HIS A 32 14.68 14.91 14.99
CA HIS A 32 15.36 13.82 14.30
C HIS A 32 14.39 12.82 13.62
N GLY A 33 13.09 13.12 13.65
CA GLY A 33 12.07 12.21 13.18
C GLY A 33 11.91 10.99 14.10
N SER A 34 10.86 10.21 13.87
CA SER A 34 10.64 8.94 14.55
C SER A 34 11.73 7.93 14.19
N TYR A 35 12.59 7.57 15.16
CA TYR A 35 13.61 6.53 14.99
C TYR A 35 13.06 5.10 14.88
N SER A 36 11.75 4.89 15.02
CA SER A 36 11.15 3.61 14.71
C SER A 36 11.16 3.43 13.20
N ARG A 37 12.05 2.55 12.72
CA ARG A 37 12.05 1.90 11.39
C ARG A 37 10.82 1.02 11.17
N ARG A 38 9.66 1.47 11.65
CA ARG A 38 8.35 1.06 11.20
C ARG A 38 7.80 2.33 10.59
N LEU A 39 8.23 2.61 9.35
CA LEU A 39 7.44 3.46 8.48
C LEU A 39 6.01 2.95 8.61
N ARG A 40 5.03 3.85 8.70
CA ARG A 40 3.65 3.48 8.41
C ARG A 40 3.71 2.62 7.16
N GLU A 41 3.34 1.35 7.27
CA GLU A 41 3.03 0.52 6.11
C GLU A 41 2.09 1.40 5.27
N PRO A 42 2.44 1.76 4.03
CA PRO A 42 1.49 2.37 3.12
C PRO A 42 0.14 1.65 3.26
N GLY A 43 -0.96 2.39 3.22
CA GLY A 43 -2.27 1.74 3.15
C GLY A 43 -2.27 0.73 2.00
N ALA A 44 -3.03 -0.35 2.12
CA ALA A 44 -3.00 -1.44 1.15
C ALA A 44 -3.30 -0.95 -0.30
N GLU A 45 -4.01 0.16 -0.45
CA GLU A 45 -4.20 0.92 -1.70
C GLU A 45 -2.89 1.42 -2.32
N ALA A 46 -2.00 2.02 -1.53
CA ALA A 46 -0.71 2.52 -2.01
C ALA A 46 0.22 1.38 -2.44
N TYR A 47 0.09 0.20 -1.82
CA TYR A 47 0.76 -1.02 -2.28
C TYR A 47 0.16 -1.53 -3.59
N LEU A 48 -1.16 -1.52 -3.74
CA LEU A 48 -1.84 -1.94 -4.97
C LEU A 48 -1.44 -1.08 -6.18
N GLU A 49 -1.43 0.25 -6.03
CA GLU A 49 -1.03 1.16 -7.10
C GLU A 49 0.42 0.90 -7.54
N GLN A 50 1.32 0.72 -6.57
CA GLN A 50 2.72 0.41 -6.84
C GLN A 50 2.88 -0.96 -7.54
N GLU A 51 2.10 -1.97 -7.15
CA GLU A 51 2.06 -3.29 -7.77
C GLU A 51 1.63 -3.19 -9.25
N ILE A 52 0.56 -2.43 -9.53
CA ILE A 52 0.05 -2.20 -10.89
C ILE A 52 1.10 -1.50 -11.77
N VAL A 53 1.76 -0.45 -11.24
CA VAL A 53 2.83 0.25 -11.96
C VAL A 53 4.00 -0.69 -12.26
N THR A 54 4.39 -1.50 -11.29
CA THR A 54 5.49 -2.45 -11.44
C THR A 54 5.19 -3.49 -12.53
N LEU A 55 3.97 -4.06 -12.54
CA LEU A 55 3.56 -5.01 -13.57
C LEU A 55 3.47 -4.38 -14.96
N ARG A 56 2.97 -3.14 -15.09
CA ARG A 56 2.98 -2.40 -16.37
C ARG A 56 4.39 -2.24 -16.92
N ASN A 57 5.34 -1.84 -16.07
CA ASN A 57 6.75 -1.71 -16.45
C ASN A 57 7.36 -3.05 -16.87
N LEU A 58 7.01 -4.14 -16.18
CA LEU A 58 7.48 -5.48 -16.53
C LEU A 58 6.96 -5.93 -17.90
N VAL A 59 5.67 -5.75 -18.17
CA VAL A 59 5.07 -6.05 -19.48
C VAL A 59 5.76 -5.24 -20.58
N GLN A 60 5.95 -3.93 -20.37
CA GLN A 60 6.62 -3.08 -21.35
C GLN A 60 8.06 -3.52 -21.64
N ARG A 61 8.83 -3.88 -20.61
CA ARG A 61 10.20 -4.39 -20.76
C ARG A 61 10.24 -5.74 -21.48
N ALA A 62 9.31 -6.64 -21.16
CA ALA A 62 9.20 -7.93 -21.82
C ALA A 62 8.83 -7.78 -23.31
N SER A 63 7.92 -6.85 -23.64
CA SER A 63 7.59 -6.54 -25.03
C SER A 63 8.77 -5.94 -25.81
N GLN A 64 9.58 -5.10 -25.16
CA GLN A 64 10.81 -4.58 -25.77
C GLN A 64 11.82 -5.69 -26.04
N LEU A 65 11.97 -6.64 -25.10
CA LEU A 65 12.81 -7.80 -25.29
C LEU A 65 12.33 -8.64 -26.48
N ALA A 66 11.02 -8.91 -26.58
CA ALA A 66 10.41 -9.65 -27.68
C ALA A 66 10.54 -8.98 -29.06
N ALA A 67 10.90 -7.69 -29.11
CA ALA A 67 11.12 -6.97 -30.37
C ALA A 67 12.51 -7.21 -30.98
N ASP A 68 13.39 -7.95 -30.30
CA ASP A 68 14.71 -8.33 -30.81
C ASP A 68 14.57 -9.31 -32.00
N PRO A 69 15.00 -8.93 -33.22
CA PRO A 69 14.86 -9.76 -34.42
C PRO A 69 15.73 -11.03 -34.38
N ASP A 70 16.79 -11.06 -33.57
CA ASP A 70 17.71 -12.19 -33.46
C ASP A 70 17.27 -13.20 -32.37
N MET A 71 16.10 -12.97 -31.75
CA MET A 71 15.60 -13.83 -30.69
C MET A 71 15.17 -15.21 -31.21
N ASN A 72 15.67 -16.26 -30.56
CA ASN A 72 15.20 -17.63 -30.79
C ASN A 72 13.69 -17.75 -30.48
N LEU A 73 12.95 -18.42 -31.38
CA LEU A 73 11.53 -18.76 -31.23
C LEU A 73 11.18 -19.36 -29.86
N THR A 74 12.00 -20.26 -29.31
CA THR A 74 11.73 -20.85 -27.98
C THR A 74 11.76 -19.80 -26.87
N THR A 75 12.68 -18.83 -26.97
CA THR A 75 12.75 -17.72 -26.02
C THR A 75 11.60 -16.76 -26.23
N LEU A 76 11.24 -16.47 -27.49
CA LEU A 76 10.11 -15.61 -27.83
C LEU A 76 8.79 -16.15 -27.28
N LEU A 77 8.53 -17.45 -27.43
CA LEU A 77 7.34 -18.11 -26.87
C LEU A 77 7.29 -17.99 -25.35
N LYS A 78 8.41 -18.22 -24.66
CA LYS A 78 8.50 -18.02 -23.20
C LYS A 78 8.23 -16.58 -22.79
N VAL A 79 8.78 -15.60 -23.52
CA VAL A 79 8.52 -14.18 -23.25
C VAL A 79 7.03 -13.87 -23.45
N LEU A 80 6.42 -14.40 -24.52
CA LEU A 80 5.00 -14.21 -24.79
C LEU A 80 4.12 -14.82 -23.69
N ASP A 81 4.44 -16.02 -23.22
CA ASP A 81 3.75 -16.66 -22.09
C ASP A 81 3.86 -15.80 -20.83
N THR A 82 5.07 -15.31 -20.52
CA THR A 82 5.27 -14.43 -19.34
C THR A 82 4.50 -13.12 -19.45
N ILE A 83 4.40 -12.53 -20.65
CA ILE A 83 3.57 -11.34 -20.90
C ILE A 83 2.09 -11.67 -20.68
N GLY A 84 1.60 -12.79 -21.21
CA GLY A 84 0.23 -13.23 -21.03
C GLY A 84 -0.14 -13.41 -19.55
N SER A 85 0.70 -14.11 -18.79
CA SER A 85 0.53 -14.26 -17.34
C SER A 85 0.57 -12.93 -16.59
N ALA A 86 1.48 -12.02 -16.95
CA ALA A 86 1.57 -10.71 -16.34
C ALA A 86 0.33 -9.82 -16.65
N MET A 87 -0.21 -9.92 -17.87
CA MET A 87 -1.43 -9.20 -18.25
C MET A 87 -2.66 -9.71 -17.50
N ASN A 88 -2.81 -11.02 -17.30
CA ASN A 88 -3.90 -11.58 -16.50
C ASN A 88 -3.83 -11.09 -15.04
N ARG A 89 -2.63 -11.11 -14.44
CA ARG A 89 -2.41 -10.56 -13.09
C ARG A 89 -2.78 -9.08 -13.00
N LEU A 90 -2.39 -8.30 -14.00
CA LEU A 90 -2.70 -6.88 -14.06
C LEU A 90 -4.21 -6.65 -14.18
N ALA A 91 -4.94 -7.46 -14.95
CA ALA A 91 -6.40 -7.37 -15.06
C ALA A 91 -7.09 -7.61 -13.71
N ASN A 92 -6.65 -8.64 -12.97
CA ASN A 92 -7.20 -8.96 -11.64
C ASN A 92 -6.94 -7.82 -10.63
N LEU A 93 -5.74 -7.22 -10.64
CA LEU A 93 -5.41 -6.10 -9.77
C LEU A 93 -6.18 -4.81 -10.13
N LEU A 94 -6.39 -4.53 -11.42
CA LEU A 94 -7.24 -3.41 -11.84
C LEU A 94 -8.70 -3.62 -11.44
N GLN A 95 -9.19 -4.85 -11.50
CA GLN A 95 -10.52 -5.19 -11.04
C GLN A 95 -10.65 -5.01 -9.52
N ALA A 96 -9.63 -5.40 -8.76
CA ALA A 96 -9.55 -5.13 -7.32
C ALA A 96 -9.57 -3.62 -7.03
N GLN A 97 -8.77 -2.82 -7.73
CA GLN A 97 -8.76 -1.35 -7.58
C GLN A 97 -10.15 -0.75 -7.83
N LYS A 98 -10.80 -1.16 -8.93
CA LYS A 98 -12.14 -0.71 -9.28
C LYS A 98 -13.21 -1.09 -8.25
N GLN A 99 -13.04 -2.22 -7.56
CA GLN A 99 -13.95 -2.62 -6.48
C GLN A 99 -13.74 -1.75 -5.24
N LEU A 100 -12.48 -1.48 -4.87
CA LEU A 100 -12.13 -0.59 -3.76
C LEU A 100 -12.67 0.84 -3.97
N ASP A 101 -12.58 1.37 -5.19
CA ASP A 101 -13.12 2.70 -5.53
C ASP A 101 -14.64 2.80 -5.38
N LYS A 102 -15.35 1.67 -5.41
CA LYS A 102 -16.82 1.61 -5.43
C LYS A 102 -17.46 1.22 -4.12
N SER A 103 -16.71 0.68 -3.15
CA SER A 103 -17.29 0.16 -1.92
C SER A 103 -16.52 0.55 -0.67
N SER A 104 -17.23 0.86 0.41
CA SER A 104 -16.68 1.04 1.77
C SER A 104 -16.25 -0.29 2.40
N THR A 105 -15.76 -1.22 1.58
CA THR A 105 -15.42 -2.60 1.96
C THR A 105 -14.00 -2.67 2.50
N ASP A 106 -13.73 -3.65 3.35
CA ASP A 106 -12.39 -3.94 3.86
C ASP A 106 -11.41 -4.16 2.71
N VAL A 107 -10.55 -3.16 2.50
CA VAL A 107 -9.55 -3.09 1.43
C VAL A 107 -8.64 -4.32 1.42
N ASN A 108 -8.30 -4.81 2.61
CA ASN A 108 -7.37 -5.93 2.75
C ASN A 108 -7.98 -7.24 2.22
N ALA A 109 -9.28 -7.46 2.43
CA ALA A 109 -9.96 -8.67 1.98
C ALA A 109 -9.98 -8.78 0.45
N VAL A 110 -10.28 -7.66 -0.23
CA VAL A 110 -10.30 -7.60 -1.71
C VAL A 110 -8.91 -7.83 -2.29
N LEU A 111 -7.88 -7.25 -1.68
CA LEU A 111 -6.50 -7.41 -2.12
C LEU A 111 -5.98 -8.83 -1.93
N LEU A 112 -6.22 -9.42 -0.76
CA LEU A 112 -5.83 -10.80 -0.50
C LEU A 112 -6.51 -11.75 -1.48
N GLN A 113 -7.79 -11.53 -1.80
CA GLN A 113 -8.51 -12.32 -2.80
C GLN A 113 -7.86 -12.21 -4.18
N ALA A 114 -7.52 -11.01 -4.63
CA ALA A 114 -6.86 -10.80 -5.91
C ALA A 114 -5.47 -11.47 -5.97
N VAL A 115 -4.70 -11.40 -4.89
CA VAL A 115 -3.40 -12.09 -4.78
C VAL A 115 -3.57 -13.61 -4.86
N ILE A 116 -4.58 -14.18 -4.21
CA ILE A 116 -4.87 -15.62 -4.24
C ILE A 116 -5.27 -16.07 -5.65
N GLU A 117 -6.10 -15.30 -6.34
CA GLU A 117 -6.52 -15.61 -7.72
C GLU A 117 -5.32 -15.62 -8.67
N VAL A 118 -4.44 -14.63 -8.52
CA VAL A 118 -3.19 -14.54 -9.28
C VAL A 118 -2.24 -15.71 -8.97
N ALA A 119 -2.07 -16.07 -7.69
CA ALA A 119 -1.22 -17.19 -7.30
C ALA A 119 -1.71 -18.51 -7.92
N ARG A 120 -3.03 -18.71 -7.95
CA ARG A 120 -3.68 -19.86 -8.57
C ARG A 120 -3.43 -19.91 -10.08
N GLU A 121 -3.55 -18.79 -10.78
CA GLU A 121 -3.27 -18.70 -12.23
C GLU A 121 -1.81 -19.02 -12.57
N LEU A 122 -0.88 -18.67 -11.69
CA LEU A 122 0.55 -18.94 -11.86
C LEU A 122 0.96 -20.37 -11.44
N GLY A 123 0.03 -21.16 -10.90
CA GLY A 123 0.32 -22.51 -10.40
C GLY A 123 1.23 -22.53 -9.16
N ILE A 124 1.33 -21.41 -8.45
CA ILE A 124 2.11 -21.29 -7.21
C ILE A 124 1.12 -21.57 -6.06
N GLN A 125 1.15 -22.79 -5.52
CA GLN A 125 0.33 -23.19 -4.36
C GLN A 125 1.03 -22.84 -3.05
#